data_AF-A0A2D5R701-F1
#
_entry.id   AF-A0A2D5R701-F1
#
_cell.length_a   1.000
_cell.length_b   1.000
_cell.length_c   1.000
_cell.angle_alpha   90.00
_cell.angle_beta   90.00
_cell.angle_gamma   90.00
#
_symmetry.space_group_name_H-M   'P 1'
#
loop_
_entity.id
_entity.type
_entity.pdbx_description
1 polymer ?
#
loop_
_entity_poly.entity_id
_entity_poly.type
_entity_poly.pdbx_seq_one_letter_code
_entity_poly.pdbx_strand_id
1 'polypeptide(L)'
;MYLKHLLRVMLFWLFAMNTTFADAIFDPDTNTIILSHVLAGDGSSQTESIYATNVRITFDEVISAGISWPPLIHPLPWPAEIDFFDTRNQELTISYITTPDRSIERKDVVIKIDSVLGFDYSESIAAGVSDFKFRYVLDESLPVEWRNDFEQIMANLQRDIPIFAKPGWYSMPVFAWKSDAEAPLPFISGACICGGGEGGSYDWMSLEISAWEIENSDIHRYSVVPHEYFHVYQISHADLSGLKWLMEGPAATLESIYVQEHYGVDYFSQAQAPLLSGLVRESPSLYESFSASGEADDNYSGSVFLTLILAEELQNQGFSEAEAYRKIMKDFFWAGPNLNNWESTFAEVFSLSVDSFYSKIANYNLSYEGLLPSEDLTISTIFANH
;
A
#
# COMPACT_ATOMS: atom_id res chain seq x y z
N MET A 1 53.28 4.53 -46.30
CA MET A 1 52.69 5.52 -45.36
C MET A 1 51.49 4.86 -44.72
N TYR A 2 51.48 4.77 -43.39
CA TYR A 2 50.35 4.45 -42.51
C TYR A 2 49.75 3.03 -42.52
N LEU A 3 50.42 2.15 -41.77
CA LEU A 3 49.76 1.28 -40.81
C LEU A 3 50.15 1.81 -39.41
N LYS A 4 49.15 2.25 -38.62
CA LYS A 4 49.14 2.49 -37.15
C LYS A 4 48.27 3.71 -36.85
N HIS A 5 47.04 3.48 -36.36
CA HIS A 5 46.59 3.97 -35.05
C HIS A 5 45.19 3.42 -34.75
N LEU A 6 45.17 2.46 -33.81
CA LEU A 6 44.05 2.32 -32.89
C LEU A 6 43.80 3.67 -32.22
N LEU A 7 42.54 4.12 -32.15
CA LEU A 7 41.95 4.53 -30.89
C LEU A 7 40.42 4.53 -30.98
N ARG A 8 39.84 3.59 -30.23
CA ARG A 8 38.59 3.68 -29.46
C ARG A 8 37.51 4.61 -29.99
N VAL A 9 36.46 3.97 -30.51
CA VAL A 9 35.06 4.37 -30.34
C VAL A 9 34.85 4.83 -28.90
N MET A 10 34.86 6.15 -28.67
CA MET A 10 34.22 6.72 -27.50
C MET A 10 32.73 6.55 -27.72
N LEU A 11 32.19 5.47 -27.16
CA LEU A 11 30.79 5.38 -26.82
C LEU A 11 30.51 6.61 -25.95
N PHE A 12 29.81 7.60 -26.49
CA PHE A 12 29.19 8.62 -25.68
C PHE A 12 28.17 7.89 -24.81
N TRP A 13 28.57 7.53 -23.59
CA TRP A 13 27.63 7.48 -22.48
C TRP A 13 27.07 8.89 -22.39
N LEU A 14 25.90 9.12 -22.98
CA LEU A 14 25.03 10.15 -22.46
C LEU A 14 24.79 9.78 -21.00
N PHE A 15 25.51 10.44 -20.10
CA PHE A 15 25.01 10.64 -18.75
C PHE A 15 23.65 11.31 -18.93
N ALA A 16 22.58 10.54 -18.82
CA ALA A 16 21.32 11.11 -18.39
C ALA A 16 21.65 11.85 -17.11
N MET A 17 21.52 13.19 -17.14
CA MET A 17 21.59 13.96 -15.92
C MET A 17 20.40 13.51 -15.09
N ASN A 18 20.65 12.59 -14.14
CA ASN A 18 19.71 12.22 -13.11
C ASN A 18 19.44 13.50 -12.32
N THR A 19 18.36 14.20 -12.67
CA THR A 19 17.92 15.37 -11.94
C THR A 19 17.33 14.86 -10.63
N THR A 20 18.15 14.90 -9.58
CA THR A 20 17.70 14.71 -8.21
C THR A 20 16.90 15.95 -7.82
N PHE A 21 15.60 15.79 -7.61
CA PHE A 21 14.80 16.83 -6.96
C PHE A 21 14.85 16.53 -5.47
N ALA A 22 15.56 17.39 -4.74
CA ALA A 22 15.29 17.46 -3.32
C ALA A 22 13.85 17.97 -3.15
N ASP A 23 13.08 17.25 -2.36
CA ASP A 23 11.79 17.65 -1.82
C ASP A 23 11.93 18.85 -0.87
N ALA A 24 13.05 18.97 -0.15
CA ALA A 24 13.38 20.16 0.65
C ALA A 24 14.72 20.82 0.30
N ILE A 25 14.72 22.16 0.24
CA ILE A 25 15.93 22.98 0.03
C ILE A 25 16.17 23.85 1.26
N PHE A 26 17.32 23.67 1.92
CA PHE A 26 17.79 24.48 3.03
C PHE A 26 18.74 25.58 2.56
N ASP A 27 18.38 26.83 2.81
CA ASP A 27 19.26 27.99 2.66
C ASP A 27 19.89 28.38 4.01
N PRO A 28 21.20 28.11 4.20
CA PRO A 28 21.90 28.42 5.45
C PRO A 28 22.10 29.92 5.69
N ASP A 29 22.07 30.76 4.64
CA ASP A 29 22.27 32.21 4.79
C ASP A 29 21.04 32.88 5.42
N THR A 30 19.85 32.33 5.15
CA THR A 30 18.56 32.85 5.61
C THR A 30 17.88 31.99 6.68
N ASN A 31 18.49 30.87 7.06
CA ASN A 31 17.90 29.85 7.93
C ASN A 31 16.51 29.40 7.46
N THR A 32 16.31 29.31 6.15
CA THR A 32 15.00 29.01 5.55
C THR A 32 15.03 27.64 4.89
N ILE A 33 13.97 26.85 5.09
CA ILE A 33 13.73 25.62 4.36
C ILE A 33 12.51 25.82 3.46
N ILE A 34 12.63 25.42 2.20
CA ILE A 34 11.51 25.32 1.25
C ILE A 34 11.17 23.84 1.12
N LEU A 35 9.95 23.48 1.53
CA LEU A 35 9.41 22.12 1.50
C LEU A 35 8.41 22.02 0.33
N SER A 36 8.56 21.02 -0.53
CA SER A 36 7.70 20.86 -1.70
C SER A 36 6.27 20.47 -1.30
N HIS A 37 6.14 19.51 -0.38
CA HIS A 37 4.86 19.00 0.10
C HIS A 37 4.95 18.69 1.59
N VAL A 38 3.99 19.18 2.37
CA VAL A 38 3.90 18.93 3.80
C VAL A 38 2.51 18.42 4.14
N LEU A 39 2.45 17.32 4.87
CA LEU A 39 1.25 16.86 5.56
C LEU A 39 1.42 17.09 7.06
N ALA A 40 0.55 17.90 7.64
CA ALA A 40 0.48 18.15 9.07
C ALA A 40 -0.72 17.42 9.65
N GLY A 41 -0.51 16.65 10.71
CA GLY A 41 -1.58 15.92 11.40
C GLY A 41 -1.15 15.44 12.78
N ASP A 42 -2.09 14.98 13.58
CA ASP A 42 -1.77 14.31 14.85
C ASP A 42 -1.68 12.79 14.70
N GLY A 43 -2.12 12.22 13.57
CA GLY A 43 -2.19 10.78 13.32
C GLY A 43 -3.16 10.01 14.20
N SER A 44 -4.16 10.70 14.77
CA SER A 44 -5.27 10.10 15.50
C SER A 44 -6.52 9.89 14.65
N SER A 45 -6.63 10.56 13.49
CA SER A 45 -7.84 10.74 12.67
C SER A 45 -8.98 11.55 13.33
N GLN A 46 -8.82 11.97 14.59
CA GLN A 46 -9.86 12.68 15.35
C GLN A 46 -9.79 14.19 15.21
N THR A 47 -8.70 14.72 14.64
CA THR A 47 -8.52 16.14 14.37
C THR A 47 -8.30 16.38 12.87
N GLU A 48 -8.43 17.64 12.48
CA GLU A 48 -8.17 18.08 11.11
C GLU A 48 -6.67 17.98 10.78
N SER A 49 -6.37 17.46 9.60
CA SER A 49 -5.02 17.48 9.01
C SER A 49 -4.93 18.58 7.96
N ILE A 50 -3.72 19.04 7.65
CA ILE A 50 -3.47 20.07 6.63
C ILE A 50 -2.46 19.54 5.63
N TYR A 51 -2.79 19.61 4.35
CA TYR A 51 -1.83 19.39 3.28
C TYR A 51 -1.46 20.73 2.64
N ALA A 52 -0.17 20.99 2.45
CA ALA A 52 0.33 22.25 1.88
C ALA A 52 1.50 22.01 0.93
N THR A 53 1.69 22.94 -0.01
CA THR A 53 2.79 22.87 -0.98
C THR A 53 3.63 24.15 -0.99
N ASN A 54 4.91 24.00 -1.37
CA ASN A 54 5.92 25.07 -1.38
C ASN A 54 5.95 25.85 -0.06
N VAL A 55 5.98 25.11 1.05
CA VAL A 55 5.98 25.67 2.40
C VAL A 55 7.36 26.21 2.72
N ARG A 56 7.43 27.48 3.10
CA ARG A 56 8.65 28.16 3.55
C ARG A 56 8.63 28.24 5.06
N ILE A 57 9.67 27.74 5.72
CA ILE A 57 9.78 27.73 7.18
C ILE A 57 11.17 28.17 7.66
N THR A 58 11.25 28.58 8.93
CA THR A 58 12.48 28.59 9.73
C THR A 58 12.42 27.51 10.81
N PHE A 59 13.57 27.11 11.34
CA PHE A 59 13.67 26.15 12.44
C PHE A 59 14.60 26.67 13.54
N ASP A 60 14.33 26.27 14.79
CA ASP A 60 15.12 26.64 15.97
C ASP A 60 15.95 25.48 16.54
N GLU A 61 15.48 24.24 16.36
CA GLU A 61 16.09 23.04 16.89
C GLU A 61 16.17 21.92 15.84
N VAL A 62 17.34 21.29 15.74
CA VAL A 62 17.51 20.01 15.02
C VAL A 62 17.49 18.89 16.05
N ILE A 63 16.44 18.09 16.04
CA ILE A 63 16.24 16.94 16.93
C ILE A 63 17.10 15.76 16.45
N SER A 64 17.06 15.51 15.14
CA SER A 64 17.86 14.48 14.47
C SER A 64 18.40 15.02 13.16
N ALA A 65 19.71 14.87 12.96
CA ALA A 65 20.37 15.24 11.70
C ALA A 65 20.17 14.19 10.60
N GLY A 66 19.43 13.11 10.89
CA GLY A 66 19.19 12.03 9.94
C GLY A 66 20.46 11.27 9.57
N ILE A 67 20.44 10.61 8.41
CA ILE A 67 21.60 9.92 7.85
C ILE A 67 22.12 10.64 6.61
N SER A 68 23.44 10.57 6.40
CA SER A 68 24.03 10.98 5.12
C SER A 68 23.43 10.11 4.03
N TRP A 69 22.74 10.74 3.08
CA TRP A 69 22.11 10.03 1.99
C TRP A 69 23.17 9.68 0.93
N PRO A 70 23.47 8.40 0.64
CA PRO A 70 24.25 8.05 -0.54
C PRO A 70 23.44 8.41 -1.79
N PRO A 71 24.10 8.72 -2.93
CA PRO A 71 23.44 9.12 -4.18
C PRO A 71 22.72 7.95 -4.88
N LEU A 72 22.17 6.97 -4.16
CA LEU A 72 21.19 6.06 -4.75
C LEU A 72 19.89 6.86 -4.91
N ILE A 73 19.90 7.59 -6.02
CA ILE A 73 18.89 8.42 -6.62
C ILE A 73 17.55 7.70 -6.53
N HIS A 74 16.51 8.36 -6.01
CA HIS A 74 15.14 8.12 -6.46
C HIS A 74 15.14 8.30 -7.97
N PRO A 75 15.28 7.23 -8.78
CA PRO A 75 15.49 7.37 -10.20
C PRO A 75 14.20 7.92 -10.76
N LEU A 76 14.29 8.87 -11.69
CA LEU A 76 13.08 9.24 -12.41
C LEU A 76 12.49 7.96 -13.04
N PRO A 77 11.17 7.74 -12.90
CA PRO A 77 10.12 8.68 -12.51
C PRO A 77 9.62 8.60 -11.05
N TRP A 78 10.47 8.36 -10.05
CA TRP A 78 10.06 8.34 -8.64
C TRP A 78 9.38 9.67 -8.23
N PRO A 79 8.20 9.64 -7.58
CA PRO A 79 7.43 10.85 -7.32
C PRO A 79 8.03 11.66 -6.17
N ALA A 80 7.72 12.96 -6.11
CA ALA A 80 8.19 13.83 -5.03
C ALA A 80 7.77 13.29 -3.66
N GLU A 81 8.67 13.30 -2.67
CA GLU A 81 8.37 12.89 -1.31
C GLU A 81 7.47 13.91 -0.59
N ILE A 82 6.88 13.46 0.51
CA ILE A 82 6.06 14.28 1.40
C ILE A 82 6.76 14.36 2.75
N ASP A 83 6.80 15.55 3.33
CA ASP A 83 7.27 15.78 4.69
C ASP A 83 6.09 15.71 5.67
N PHE A 84 6.34 15.22 6.89
CA PHE A 84 5.28 15.04 7.88
C PHE A 84 5.51 15.89 9.12
N PHE A 85 4.57 16.78 9.42
CA PHE A 85 4.55 17.56 10.66
C PHE A 85 3.62 16.92 11.68
N ASP A 86 4.20 16.28 12.70
CA ASP A 86 3.46 15.76 13.85
C ASP A 86 3.06 16.92 14.76
N THR A 87 1.79 17.29 14.70
CA THR A 87 1.23 18.39 15.49
C THR A 87 1.18 18.10 17.00
N ARG A 88 1.26 16.84 17.44
CA ARG A 88 1.30 16.50 18.88
C ARG A 88 2.68 16.77 19.46
N ASN A 89 3.71 16.33 18.75
CA ASN A 89 5.09 16.47 19.20
C ASN A 89 5.72 17.80 18.75
N GLN A 90 5.07 18.51 17.82
CA GLN A 90 5.58 19.73 17.18
C GLN A 90 6.91 19.45 16.45
N GLU A 91 6.97 18.31 15.77
CA GLU A 91 8.17 17.83 15.07
C GLU A 91 7.86 17.69 13.57
N LEU A 92 8.74 18.24 12.74
CA LEU A 92 8.70 18.03 11.29
C LEU A 92 9.77 17.01 10.91
N THR A 93 9.32 15.90 10.34
CA THR A 93 10.18 14.92 9.66
C THR A 93 10.28 15.30 8.20
N ILE A 94 11.49 15.65 7.78
CA ILE A 94 11.83 15.97 6.40
C ILE A 94 12.44 14.73 5.76
N SER A 95 11.77 14.23 4.71
CA SER A 95 12.14 12.97 4.06
C SER A 95 13.51 13.11 3.41
N TYR A 96 13.76 14.17 2.65
CA TYR A 96 15.11 14.49 2.18
C TYR A 96 15.35 16.01 2.12
N ILE A 97 16.57 16.43 2.46
CA ILE A 97 16.94 17.85 2.49
C ILE A 97 18.33 18.06 1.91
N THR A 98 18.44 19.09 1.06
CA THR A 98 19.72 19.52 0.49
C THR A 98 19.93 21.02 0.60
N THR A 99 21.19 21.46 0.57
CA THR A 99 21.52 22.86 0.31
C THR A 99 21.62 23.13 -1.19
N PRO A 100 21.44 24.38 -1.67
CA PRO A 100 21.58 24.73 -3.08
C PRO A 100 22.93 24.32 -3.70
N ASP A 101 24.00 24.36 -2.90
CA ASP A 101 25.36 23.95 -3.29
C ASP A 101 25.64 22.45 -3.09
N ARG A 102 24.65 21.70 -2.59
CA ARG A 102 24.72 20.27 -2.24
C ARG A 102 25.82 19.91 -1.23
N SER A 103 26.29 20.87 -0.44
CA SER A 103 27.23 20.60 0.65
C SER A 103 26.58 19.80 1.80
N ILE A 104 25.25 19.89 1.93
CA ILE A 104 24.44 19.06 2.83
C ILE A 104 23.46 18.26 2.00
N GLU A 105 23.40 16.95 2.27
CA GLU A 105 22.40 16.02 1.75
C GLU A 105 22.07 15.03 2.87
N ARG A 106 20.84 15.06 3.36
CA ARG A 106 20.39 14.26 4.50
C ARG A 106 19.00 13.71 4.27
N LYS A 107 18.75 12.50 4.77
CA LYS A 107 17.44 11.85 4.83
C LYS A 107 16.97 11.75 6.28
N ASP A 108 15.66 11.81 6.49
CA ASP A 108 14.99 11.65 7.78
C ASP A 108 15.47 12.66 8.82
N VAL A 109 15.56 13.93 8.40
CA VAL A 109 15.92 15.03 9.29
C VAL A 109 14.70 15.40 10.12
N VAL A 110 14.86 15.51 11.44
CA VAL A 110 13.77 15.89 12.34
C VAL A 110 14.11 17.22 13.00
N ILE A 111 13.21 18.19 12.86
CA ILE A 111 13.38 19.55 13.38
C ILE A 111 12.15 20.03 14.15
N LYS A 112 12.32 21.08 14.94
CA LYS A 112 11.20 21.92 15.40
C LYS A 112 11.10 23.16 14.54
N ILE A 113 9.87 23.49 14.15
CA ILE A 113 9.57 24.68 13.36
C ILE A 113 9.57 25.90 14.28
N ASP A 114 10.31 26.94 13.92
CA ASP A 114 10.27 28.24 14.57
C ASP A 114 9.13 29.09 13.99
N SER A 115 9.10 29.25 12.66
CA SER A 115 8.05 30.01 12.00
C SER A 115 7.71 29.48 10.61
N VAL A 116 6.43 29.61 10.23
CA VAL A 116 5.97 29.40 8.84
C VAL A 116 5.94 30.76 8.14
N LEU A 117 6.78 30.92 7.12
CA LEU A 117 6.93 32.16 6.35
C LEU A 117 5.88 32.29 5.23
N GLY A 118 5.35 31.17 4.74
CA GLY A 118 4.26 31.12 3.76
C GLY A 118 4.19 29.79 3.01
N PHE A 119 3.16 29.62 2.19
CA PHE A 119 2.93 28.46 1.33
C PHE A 119 2.24 28.92 0.03
N ASP A 120 2.28 28.10 -1.02
CA ASP A 120 1.60 28.44 -2.29
C ASP A 120 0.19 27.85 -2.36
N TYR A 121 -0.01 26.65 -1.80
CA TYR A 121 -1.30 25.99 -1.66
C TYR A 121 -1.45 25.39 -0.26
N SER A 122 -2.68 25.38 0.26
CA SER A 122 -3.05 24.57 1.41
C SER A 122 -4.51 24.14 1.34
N GLU A 123 -4.78 22.97 1.89
CA GLU A 123 -6.11 22.41 2.09
C GLU A 123 -6.23 21.80 3.49
N SER A 124 -7.39 22.00 4.10
CA SER A 124 -7.80 21.29 5.31
C SER A 124 -8.44 19.95 4.93
N ILE A 125 -8.03 18.88 5.61
CA ILE A 125 -8.59 17.53 5.50
C ILE A 125 -9.35 17.26 6.79
N ALA A 126 -10.67 17.16 6.69
CA ALA A 126 -11.55 17.01 7.84
C ALA A 126 -11.23 15.73 8.64
N ALA A 127 -11.46 15.78 9.95
CA ALA A 127 -11.33 14.61 10.82
C ALA A 127 -12.15 13.41 10.29
N GLY A 128 -11.58 12.22 10.36
CA GLY A 128 -12.16 10.98 9.85
C GLY A 128 -12.09 10.79 8.32
N VAL A 129 -11.56 11.75 7.56
CA VAL A 129 -11.25 11.59 6.13
C VAL A 129 -9.82 11.08 5.98
N SER A 130 -9.58 10.16 5.04
CA SER A 130 -8.24 9.66 4.70
C SER A 130 -7.30 10.82 4.37
N ASP A 131 -6.22 10.96 5.12
CA ASP A 131 -5.17 11.97 4.90
C ASP A 131 -3.84 11.35 4.45
N PHE A 132 -3.72 10.02 4.47
CA PHE A 132 -2.62 9.29 3.87
C PHE A 132 -2.52 9.58 2.37
N LYS A 133 -1.33 9.93 1.89
CA LYS A 133 -1.13 10.39 0.50
C LYS A 133 -0.50 9.31 -0.37
N PHE A 134 -1.27 8.82 -1.34
CA PHE A 134 -0.72 8.02 -2.43
C PHE A 134 -0.14 8.93 -3.52
N ARG A 135 1.06 8.61 -4.01
CA ARG A 135 1.80 9.43 -4.98
C ARG A 135 1.94 8.66 -6.29
N TYR A 136 1.08 8.98 -7.25
CA TYR A 136 0.90 8.17 -8.44
C TYR A 136 1.95 8.45 -9.53
N VAL A 137 2.48 7.37 -10.09
CA VAL A 137 3.26 7.32 -11.33
C VAL A 137 2.54 6.36 -12.26
N LEU A 138 1.60 6.91 -13.03
CA LEU A 138 0.80 6.15 -13.99
C LEU A 138 1.43 6.27 -15.37
N ASP A 139 2.00 5.19 -15.88
CA ASP A 139 2.70 5.20 -17.16
C ASP A 139 1.75 5.45 -18.34
N GLU A 140 2.26 6.06 -19.41
CA GLU A 140 1.48 6.37 -20.61
C GLU A 140 1.03 5.12 -21.37
N SER A 141 1.70 3.97 -21.17
CA SER A 141 1.32 2.67 -21.74
C SER A 141 -0.07 2.16 -21.31
N LEU A 142 -0.58 2.65 -20.18
CA LEU A 142 -1.92 2.33 -19.71
C LEU A 142 -2.99 3.09 -20.51
N PRO A 143 -4.12 2.45 -20.87
CA PRO A 143 -5.25 3.15 -21.49
C PRO A 143 -5.79 4.28 -20.61
N VAL A 144 -6.25 5.37 -21.22
CA VAL A 144 -6.90 6.49 -20.50
C VAL A 144 -8.09 6.00 -19.67
N GLU A 145 -8.88 5.07 -20.20
CA GLU A 145 -10.01 4.47 -19.48
C GLU A 145 -9.56 3.75 -18.21
N TRP A 146 -8.43 3.03 -18.27
CA TRP A 146 -7.89 2.36 -17.08
C TRP A 146 -7.44 3.38 -16.03
N ARG A 147 -6.75 4.45 -16.43
CA ARG A 147 -6.30 5.50 -15.50
C ARG A 147 -7.47 6.23 -14.83
N ASN A 148 -8.55 6.50 -15.57
CA ASN A 148 -9.75 7.12 -15.00
C ASN A 148 -10.43 6.19 -13.98
N ASP A 149 -10.54 4.90 -14.29
CA ASP A 149 -11.09 3.91 -13.36
C ASP A 149 -10.20 3.75 -12.13
N PHE A 150 -8.88 3.71 -12.29
CA PHE A 150 -7.94 3.72 -11.17
C PHE A 150 -8.17 4.88 -10.20
N GLU A 151 -8.32 6.11 -10.73
CA GLU A 151 -8.61 7.28 -9.89
C GLU A 151 -9.95 7.14 -9.15
N GLN A 152 -10.98 6.63 -9.82
CA GLN A 152 -12.29 6.37 -9.22
C GLN A 152 -12.23 5.28 -8.14
N ILE A 153 -11.45 4.22 -8.38
CA ILE A 153 -11.24 3.13 -7.44
C ILE A 153 -10.54 3.66 -6.18
N MET A 154 -9.43 4.37 -6.35
CA MET A 154 -8.69 4.98 -5.24
C MET A 154 -9.55 5.98 -4.45
N ALA A 155 -10.45 6.72 -5.11
CA ALA A 155 -11.38 7.63 -4.45
C ALA A 155 -12.45 6.89 -3.63
N ASN A 156 -13.01 5.79 -4.16
CA ASN A 156 -13.95 4.95 -3.42
C ASN A 156 -13.28 4.31 -2.20
N LEU A 157 -12.07 3.75 -2.37
CA LEU A 157 -11.34 3.08 -1.30
C LEU A 157 -10.92 4.05 -0.20
N GLN A 158 -10.40 5.23 -0.52
CA GLN A 158 -10.07 6.25 0.49
C GLN A 158 -11.31 6.78 1.24
N ARG A 159 -12.49 6.73 0.63
CA ARG A 159 -13.75 7.07 1.29
C ARG A 159 -14.20 5.97 2.24
N ASP A 160 -14.19 4.72 1.79
CA ASP A 160 -14.82 3.61 2.49
C ASP A 160 -13.88 2.90 3.47
N ILE A 161 -12.57 2.89 3.17
CA ILE A 161 -11.49 2.27 3.96
C ILE A 161 -10.41 3.33 4.22
N PRO A 162 -10.70 4.39 5.00
CA PRO A 162 -9.76 5.49 5.16
C PRO A 162 -8.45 5.03 5.83
N ILE A 163 -7.31 5.47 5.27
CA ILE A 163 -5.99 5.27 5.87
C ILE A 163 -5.53 6.60 6.43
N PHE A 164 -5.10 6.58 7.69
CA PHE A 164 -4.70 7.78 8.40
C PHE A 164 -3.19 7.89 8.50
N ALA A 165 -2.68 9.06 8.12
CA ALA A 165 -1.28 9.41 8.20
C ALA A 165 -0.83 9.51 9.65
N LYS A 166 0.33 8.95 9.96
CA LYS A 166 0.96 9.00 11.29
C LYS A 166 2.48 9.07 11.13
N PRO A 167 3.23 9.40 12.20
CA PRO A 167 4.69 9.39 12.13
C PRO A 167 5.22 8.08 11.55
N GLY A 168 6.02 8.17 10.49
CA GLY A 168 6.57 7.01 9.77
C GLY A 168 5.61 6.29 8.81
N TRP A 169 4.36 6.72 8.70
CA TRP A 169 3.36 6.11 7.80
C TRP A 169 2.34 7.15 7.31
N TYR A 170 2.70 7.92 6.30
CA TYR A 170 1.89 9.07 5.83
C TYR A 170 1.79 9.20 4.31
N SER A 171 2.63 8.49 3.56
CA SER A 171 2.54 8.45 2.11
C SER A 171 3.10 7.16 1.53
N MET A 172 2.69 6.83 0.31
CA MET A 172 3.25 5.72 -0.45
C MET A 172 3.29 6.05 -1.95
N PRO A 173 4.41 5.83 -2.64
CA PRO A 173 4.46 5.91 -4.09
C PRO A 173 3.75 4.71 -4.71
N VAL A 174 3.03 4.96 -5.80
CA VAL A 174 2.32 3.93 -6.59
C VAL A 174 2.84 3.98 -8.01
N PHE A 175 3.29 2.85 -8.52
CA PHE A 175 3.75 2.70 -9.90
C PHE A 175 2.81 1.76 -10.64
N ALA A 176 2.22 2.24 -11.73
CA ALA A 176 1.35 1.43 -12.58
C ALA A 176 1.79 1.52 -14.04
N TRP A 177 1.90 0.37 -14.71
CA TRP A 177 2.27 0.29 -16.12
C TRP A 177 1.70 -0.97 -16.78
N LYS A 178 1.72 -1.01 -18.10
CA LYS A 178 1.32 -2.20 -18.87
C LYS A 178 2.49 -3.18 -18.97
N SER A 179 2.26 -4.47 -18.75
CA SER A 179 3.31 -5.51 -18.64
C SER A 179 4.19 -5.72 -19.88
N ASP A 180 3.77 -5.23 -21.06
CA ASP A 180 4.57 -5.28 -22.29
C ASP A 180 5.29 -3.96 -22.60
N ALA A 181 5.19 -2.97 -21.72
CA ALA A 181 5.99 -1.75 -21.72
C ALA A 181 7.23 -1.92 -20.82
N GLU A 182 8.17 -0.98 -20.93
CA GLU A 182 9.29 -0.94 -19.99
C GLU A 182 8.75 -0.56 -18.59
N ALA A 183 9.17 -1.32 -17.56
CA ALA A 183 8.84 -0.98 -16.18
C ALA A 183 9.34 0.43 -15.83
N PRO A 184 8.59 1.22 -15.03
CA PRO A 184 8.96 2.58 -14.68
C PRO A 184 10.37 2.67 -14.08
N LEU A 185 10.76 1.66 -13.30
CA LEU A 185 12.09 1.52 -12.72
C LEU A 185 12.55 0.05 -12.79
N PRO A 186 13.87 -0.22 -12.93
CA PRO A 186 14.38 -1.58 -13.17
C PRO A 186 14.11 -2.61 -12.06
N PHE A 187 13.81 -2.16 -10.84
CA PHE A 187 13.56 -3.01 -9.67
C PHE A 187 12.07 -3.11 -9.30
N ILE A 188 11.19 -2.46 -10.07
CA ILE A 188 9.75 -2.51 -9.87
C ILE A 188 9.17 -3.56 -10.83
N SER A 189 8.34 -4.46 -10.31
CA SER A 189 7.76 -5.59 -11.05
C SER A 189 6.52 -6.13 -10.35
N GLY A 190 5.59 -6.68 -11.11
CA GLY A 190 4.41 -7.37 -10.60
C GLY A 190 3.41 -6.46 -9.88
N ALA A 191 2.45 -7.10 -9.22
CA ALA A 191 1.54 -6.48 -8.27
C ALA A 191 1.96 -6.83 -6.85
N CYS A 192 2.21 -5.82 -6.02
CA CYS A 192 2.63 -5.99 -4.63
C CYS A 192 2.66 -4.65 -3.88
N ILE A 193 2.59 -4.74 -2.56
CA ILE A 193 3.28 -3.81 -1.67
C ILE A 193 4.72 -4.31 -1.50
N CYS A 194 5.61 -3.68 -2.26
CA CYS A 194 7.02 -4.06 -2.34
C CYS A 194 7.87 -3.07 -1.54
N GLY A 195 9.01 -3.55 -1.04
CA GLY A 195 9.93 -2.74 -0.25
C GLY A 195 11.09 -3.57 0.25
N GLY A 196 12.13 -2.92 0.77
CA GLY A 196 13.29 -3.60 1.33
C GLY A 196 14.09 -4.42 0.29
N GLY A 197 14.93 -3.74 -0.49
CA GLY A 197 15.79 -4.39 -1.51
C GLY A 197 16.78 -3.42 -2.16
N GLU A 198 17.26 -3.73 -3.38
CA GLU A 198 18.14 -2.84 -4.17
C GLU A 198 17.52 -1.45 -4.49
N GLY A 199 16.23 -1.25 -4.21
CA GLY A 199 15.49 0.01 -4.26
C GLY A 199 15.48 0.85 -2.97
N GLY A 200 16.14 0.41 -1.89
CA GLY A 200 16.30 1.18 -0.64
C GLY A 200 15.31 0.85 0.49
N SER A 201 15.29 1.70 1.52
CA SER A 201 14.52 1.58 2.77
C SER A 201 13.08 2.13 2.68
N TYR A 202 12.43 1.96 1.53
CA TYR A 202 11.08 2.46 1.29
C TYR A 202 10.17 1.34 0.79
N ASP A 203 8.89 1.49 1.10
CA ASP A 203 7.82 0.66 0.56
C ASP A 203 7.10 1.43 -0.55
N TRP A 204 6.65 0.71 -1.58
CA TRP A 204 5.88 1.23 -2.71
C TRP A 204 4.80 0.23 -3.11
N MET A 205 3.75 0.74 -3.75
CA MET A 205 2.77 -0.09 -4.42
C MET A 205 3.17 -0.25 -5.89
N SER A 206 3.25 -1.49 -6.34
CA SER A 206 3.49 -1.85 -7.74
C SER A 206 2.20 -2.41 -8.33
N LEU A 207 1.84 -1.96 -9.54
CA LEU A 207 0.67 -2.38 -10.29
C LEU A 207 1.06 -2.64 -11.75
N GLU A 208 1.72 -3.78 -12.00
CA GLU A 208 1.96 -4.29 -13.35
C GLU A 208 0.67 -4.88 -13.93
N ILE A 209 0.04 -4.18 -14.87
CA ILE A 209 -1.21 -4.61 -15.49
C ILE A 209 -0.92 -5.44 -16.73
N SER A 210 -1.43 -6.67 -16.78
CA SER A 210 -1.17 -7.55 -17.91
C SER A 210 -1.72 -6.96 -19.22
N ALA A 211 -0.89 -6.93 -20.26
CA ALA A 211 -1.33 -6.54 -21.60
C ALA A 211 -2.52 -7.42 -22.08
N TRP A 212 -2.52 -8.70 -21.70
CA TRP A 212 -3.60 -9.62 -22.04
C TRP A 212 -4.92 -9.23 -21.36
N GLU A 213 -4.88 -8.78 -20.11
CA GLU A 213 -6.10 -8.35 -19.38
C GLU A 213 -6.71 -7.10 -20.01
N ILE A 214 -5.88 -6.18 -20.48
CA ILE A 214 -6.32 -5.00 -21.23
C ILE A 214 -6.95 -5.42 -22.57
N GLU A 215 -6.28 -6.28 -23.33
CA GLU A 215 -6.75 -6.73 -24.66
C GLU A 215 -8.05 -7.55 -24.59
N ASN A 216 -8.23 -8.34 -23.52
CA ASN A 216 -9.38 -9.22 -23.34
C ASN A 216 -10.44 -8.64 -22.40
N SER A 217 -10.25 -7.42 -21.93
CA SER A 217 -11.14 -6.78 -20.95
C SER A 217 -11.37 -7.63 -19.70
N ASP A 218 -10.34 -8.32 -19.24
CA ASP A 218 -10.38 -9.11 -17.99
C ASP A 218 -10.47 -8.20 -16.77
N ILE A 219 -11.38 -8.52 -15.84
CA ILE A 219 -11.68 -7.68 -14.66
C ILE A 219 -10.50 -7.55 -13.70
N HIS A 220 -9.54 -8.49 -13.72
CA HIS A 220 -8.38 -8.47 -12.83
C HIS A 220 -7.56 -7.19 -12.96
N ARG A 221 -7.55 -6.56 -14.15
CA ARG A 221 -6.92 -5.24 -14.37
C ARG A 221 -7.41 -4.16 -13.40
N TYR A 222 -8.63 -4.29 -12.88
CA TYR A 222 -9.20 -3.37 -11.89
C TYR A 222 -9.20 -3.95 -10.48
N SER A 223 -9.36 -5.28 -10.30
CA SER A 223 -9.43 -5.92 -8.98
C SER A 223 -8.10 -5.86 -8.22
N VAL A 224 -6.97 -5.83 -8.93
CA VAL A 224 -5.65 -5.71 -8.31
C VAL A 224 -5.47 -4.39 -7.53
N VAL A 225 -6.17 -3.32 -7.91
CA VAL A 225 -6.09 -2.02 -7.23
C VAL A 225 -6.65 -2.08 -5.79
N PRO A 226 -7.90 -2.52 -5.54
CA PRO A 226 -8.40 -2.70 -4.18
C PRO A 226 -7.64 -3.77 -3.39
N HIS A 227 -7.10 -4.82 -4.04
CA HIS A 227 -6.25 -5.81 -3.39
C HIS A 227 -5.00 -5.16 -2.76
N GLU A 228 -4.22 -4.46 -3.57
CA GLU A 228 -2.98 -3.82 -3.08
C GLU A 228 -3.27 -2.63 -2.15
N TYR A 229 -4.33 -1.85 -2.41
CA TYR A 229 -4.77 -0.81 -1.48
C TYR A 229 -5.02 -1.39 -0.08
N PHE A 230 -5.69 -2.54 -0.02
CA PHE A 230 -6.02 -3.15 1.25
C PHE A 230 -4.79 -3.67 1.99
N HIS A 231 -3.76 -4.14 1.29
CA HIS A 231 -2.45 -4.42 1.91
C HIS A 231 -1.87 -3.18 2.61
N VAL A 232 -1.96 -1.99 1.99
CA VAL A 232 -1.53 -0.73 2.63
C VAL A 232 -2.34 -0.44 3.90
N TYR A 233 -3.64 -0.72 3.88
CA TYR A 233 -4.48 -0.60 5.08
C TYR A 233 -4.08 -1.62 6.16
N GLN A 234 -3.85 -2.89 5.81
CA GLN A 234 -3.48 -3.95 6.75
C GLN A 234 -2.15 -3.65 7.45
N ILE A 235 -1.11 -3.33 6.69
CA ILE A 235 0.24 -3.03 7.23
C ILE A 235 0.27 -1.72 8.02
N SER A 236 -0.68 -0.82 7.78
CA SER A 236 -0.83 0.38 8.61
C SER A 236 -1.30 0.06 10.03
N HIS A 237 -1.84 -1.13 10.31
CA HIS A 237 -2.35 -1.52 11.63
C HIS A 237 -1.66 -2.76 12.24
N ALA A 238 -1.07 -3.63 11.42
CA ALA A 238 -0.52 -4.91 11.84
C ALA A 238 0.84 -5.21 11.18
N ASP A 239 1.63 -6.12 11.78
CA ASP A 239 2.88 -6.63 11.18
C ASP A 239 2.83 -8.16 11.06
N LEU A 240 2.12 -8.60 10.04
CA LEU A 240 1.93 -10.02 9.71
C LEU A 240 2.81 -10.46 8.54
N SER A 241 3.95 -9.79 8.35
CA SER A 241 4.90 -10.06 7.27
C SER A 241 5.27 -11.56 7.23
N GLY A 242 4.76 -12.28 6.22
CA GLY A 242 4.99 -13.73 6.06
C GLY A 242 3.86 -14.66 6.48
N LEU A 243 2.77 -14.15 7.09
CA LEU A 243 1.55 -14.92 7.38
C LEU A 243 0.54 -14.77 6.23
N LYS A 244 0.64 -15.67 5.25
CA LYS A 244 0.00 -15.52 3.93
C LYS A 244 -1.52 -15.45 3.98
N TRP A 245 -2.22 -16.48 4.46
CA TRP A 245 -3.68 -16.53 4.27
C TRP A 245 -4.45 -15.42 5.00
N LEU A 246 -3.94 -14.94 6.14
CA LEU A 246 -4.55 -13.82 6.86
C LEU A 246 -4.28 -12.46 6.20
N MET A 247 -3.26 -12.35 5.35
CA MET A 247 -3.00 -11.15 4.55
C MET A 247 -3.73 -11.24 3.20
N GLU A 248 -3.41 -12.26 2.40
CA GLU A 248 -3.89 -12.42 1.03
C GLU A 248 -5.35 -12.88 0.96
N GLY A 249 -5.82 -13.70 1.90
CA GLY A 249 -7.21 -14.17 1.90
C GLY A 249 -8.21 -13.02 2.05
N PRO A 250 -8.09 -12.17 3.08
CA PRO A 250 -8.92 -10.98 3.22
C PRO A 250 -8.75 -9.97 2.07
N ALA A 251 -7.54 -9.77 1.54
CA ALA A 251 -7.30 -8.88 0.39
C ALA A 251 -7.98 -9.39 -0.89
N ALA A 252 -7.81 -10.67 -1.22
CA ALA A 252 -8.41 -11.32 -2.39
C ALA A 252 -9.94 -11.49 -2.25
N THR A 253 -10.44 -11.53 -1.01
CA THR A 253 -11.89 -11.49 -0.74
C THR A 253 -12.44 -10.08 -0.94
N LEU A 254 -11.70 -9.06 -0.50
CA LEU A 254 -12.08 -7.66 -0.64
C LEU A 254 -12.10 -7.21 -2.10
N GLU A 255 -11.12 -7.63 -2.92
CA GLU A 255 -11.16 -7.34 -4.36
C GLU A 255 -12.40 -7.96 -5.03
N SER A 256 -12.77 -9.18 -4.65
CA SER A 256 -13.94 -9.88 -5.20
C SER A 256 -15.25 -9.17 -4.83
N ILE A 257 -15.39 -8.74 -3.56
CA ILE A 257 -16.53 -7.92 -3.11
C ILE A 257 -16.56 -6.59 -3.87
N TYR A 258 -15.40 -5.93 -4.01
CA TYR A 258 -15.30 -4.65 -4.71
C TYR A 258 -15.78 -4.75 -6.18
N VAL A 259 -15.31 -5.77 -6.92
CA VAL A 259 -15.71 -5.93 -8.32
C VAL A 259 -17.13 -6.44 -8.50
N GLN A 260 -17.67 -7.19 -7.54
CA GLN A 260 -19.09 -7.50 -7.49
C GLN A 260 -19.92 -6.22 -7.30
N GLU A 261 -19.55 -5.37 -6.34
CA GLU A 261 -20.25 -4.12 -6.01
C GLU A 261 -20.23 -3.10 -7.18
N HIS A 262 -19.06 -2.87 -7.78
CA HIS A 262 -18.88 -1.78 -8.75
C HIS A 262 -18.97 -2.21 -10.22
N TYR A 263 -18.74 -3.49 -10.52
CA TYR A 263 -18.74 -4.01 -11.89
C TYR A 263 -19.75 -5.14 -12.11
N GLY A 264 -20.41 -5.65 -11.07
CA GLY A 264 -21.38 -6.74 -11.17
C GLY A 264 -20.75 -8.08 -11.58
N VAL A 265 -19.46 -8.27 -11.27
CA VAL A 265 -18.68 -9.45 -11.65
C VAL A 265 -18.46 -10.36 -10.46
N ASP A 266 -18.96 -11.59 -10.54
CA ASP A 266 -18.67 -12.65 -9.57
C ASP A 266 -17.25 -13.20 -9.81
N TYR A 267 -16.27 -12.52 -9.23
CA TYR A 267 -14.85 -12.88 -9.36
C TYR A 267 -14.50 -14.13 -8.55
N PHE A 268 -15.19 -14.37 -7.42
CA PHE A 268 -15.06 -15.59 -6.64
C PHE A 268 -15.26 -16.83 -7.52
N SER A 269 -16.37 -16.90 -8.27
CA SER A 269 -16.68 -18.05 -9.12
C SER A 269 -15.83 -18.12 -10.38
N GLN A 270 -15.36 -16.99 -10.90
CA GLN A 270 -14.62 -16.94 -12.18
C GLN A 270 -13.13 -17.25 -12.02
N ALA A 271 -12.50 -16.75 -10.95
CA ALA A 271 -11.05 -16.71 -10.85
C ALA A 271 -10.50 -17.46 -9.62
N GLN A 272 -11.29 -17.63 -8.56
CA GLN A 272 -10.81 -18.23 -7.31
C GLN A 272 -11.33 -19.66 -7.15
N ALA A 273 -12.65 -19.85 -7.08
CA ALA A 273 -13.28 -21.16 -6.87
C ALA A 273 -12.80 -22.29 -7.82
N PRO A 274 -12.54 -22.05 -9.12
CA PRO A 274 -12.04 -23.10 -10.03
C PRO A 274 -10.64 -23.64 -9.66
N LEU A 275 -9.87 -22.91 -8.86
CA LEU A 275 -8.48 -23.23 -8.48
C LEU A 275 -8.39 -23.85 -7.07
N LEU A 276 -9.54 -24.11 -6.42
CA LEU A 276 -9.57 -24.61 -5.04
C LEU A 276 -8.94 -26.01 -4.92
N SER A 277 -7.78 -26.06 -4.25
CA SER A 277 -7.10 -27.31 -3.93
C SER A 277 -7.69 -28.00 -2.70
N GLY A 278 -7.78 -29.33 -2.74
CA GLY A 278 -8.17 -30.16 -1.60
C GLY A 278 -7.24 -30.01 -0.38
N LEU A 279 -6.00 -29.57 -0.59
CA LEU A 279 -5.02 -29.37 0.48
C LEU A 279 -5.49 -28.37 1.54
N VAL A 280 -6.39 -27.44 1.21
CA VAL A 280 -6.95 -26.49 2.20
C VAL A 280 -7.69 -27.19 3.33
N ARG A 281 -8.30 -28.36 3.07
CA ARG A 281 -8.97 -29.18 4.09
C ARG A 281 -8.04 -30.14 4.81
N GLU A 282 -7.03 -30.63 4.11
CA GLU A 282 -6.11 -31.65 4.63
C GLU A 282 -5.01 -31.03 5.51
N SER A 283 -4.55 -29.83 5.18
CA SER A 283 -3.43 -29.17 5.84
C SER A 283 -3.54 -27.63 5.74
N PRO A 284 -4.56 -27.02 6.36
CA PRO A 284 -4.79 -25.57 6.28
C PRO A 284 -3.60 -24.72 6.76
N SER A 285 -2.78 -25.23 7.69
CA SER A 285 -1.57 -24.52 8.15
C SER A 285 -0.51 -24.30 7.06
N LEU A 286 -0.54 -25.04 5.94
CA LEU A 286 0.34 -24.76 4.80
C LEU A 286 0.07 -23.39 4.17
N TYR A 287 -1.15 -22.87 4.31
CA TYR A 287 -1.57 -21.58 3.78
C TYR A 287 -1.06 -20.41 4.63
N GLU A 288 -0.38 -20.66 5.75
CA GLU A 288 0.31 -19.63 6.52
C GLU A 288 1.55 -19.09 5.80
N SER A 289 2.09 -19.76 4.77
CA SER A 289 3.25 -19.26 4.04
C SER A 289 3.18 -19.52 2.53
N PHE A 290 3.83 -18.65 1.75
CA PHE A 290 3.93 -18.78 0.29
C PHE A 290 4.64 -20.05 -0.15
N SER A 291 5.74 -20.41 0.51
CA SER A 291 6.56 -21.58 0.13
C SER A 291 5.88 -22.91 0.46
N ALA A 292 5.09 -22.98 1.53
CA ALA A 292 4.41 -24.22 1.93
C ALA A 292 3.13 -24.47 1.14
N SER A 293 2.37 -23.42 0.82
CA SER A 293 1.15 -23.54 -0.02
C SER A 293 1.50 -23.72 -1.50
N GLY A 294 2.47 -22.98 -2.03
CA GLY A 294 2.87 -23.06 -3.43
C GLY A 294 1.68 -22.95 -4.38
N GLU A 295 1.66 -23.81 -5.41
CA GLU A 295 0.58 -23.90 -6.42
C GLU A 295 -0.76 -24.39 -5.84
N ALA A 296 -0.81 -24.86 -4.59
CA ALA A 296 -2.06 -25.27 -3.96
C ALA A 296 -3.00 -24.07 -3.66
N ASP A 297 -2.45 -22.86 -3.71
CA ASP A 297 -3.16 -21.62 -3.41
C ASP A 297 -3.04 -20.62 -4.57
N ASP A 298 -3.16 -21.13 -5.80
CA ASP A 298 -3.23 -20.33 -7.01
C ASP A 298 -4.38 -19.32 -6.92
N ASN A 299 -4.09 -18.08 -7.32
CA ASN A 299 -4.98 -16.92 -7.14
C ASN A 299 -5.57 -16.80 -5.73
N TYR A 300 -4.80 -17.22 -4.71
CA TYR A 300 -5.20 -17.22 -3.31
C TYR A 300 -6.47 -18.02 -3.01
N SER A 301 -6.85 -18.95 -3.88
CA SER A 301 -8.13 -19.64 -3.80
C SER A 301 -8.36 -20.39 -2.47
N GLY A 302 -7.35 -20.99 -1.88
CA GLY A 302 -7.49 -21.60 -0.56
C GLY A 302 -7.50 -20.56 0.56
N SER A 303 -6.70 -19.49 0.45
CA SER A 303 -6.69 -18.38 1.41
C SER A 303 -8.04 -17.63 1.46
N VAL A 304 -8.69 -17.42 0.31
CA VAL A 304 -10.06 -16.90 0.21
C VAL A 304 -11.03 -17.90 0.82
N PHE A 305 -10.91 -19.19 0.51
CA PHE A 305 -11.77 -20.22 1.09
C PHE A 305 -11.69 -20.25 2.64
N LEU A 306 -10.50 -20.10 3.21
CA LEU A 306 -10.31 -19.95 4.66
C LEU A 306 -11.03 -18.68 5.17
N THR A 307 -10.90 -17.56 4.47
CA THR A 307 -11.58 -16.30 4.82
C THR A 307 -13.10 -16.44 4.81
N LEU A 308 -13.67 -17.10 3.80
CA LEU A 308 -15.11 -17.34 3.69
C LEU A 308 -15.63 -18.27 4.80
N ILE A 309 -14.90 -19.35 5.13
CA ILE A 309 -15.25 -20.22 6.26
C ILE A 309 -15.18 -19.44 7.58
N LEU A 310 -14.19 -18.58 7.76
CA LEU A 310 -14.09 -17.76 8.97
C LEU A 310 -15.30 -16.83 9.11
N ALA A 311 -15.75 -16.22 8.01
CA ALA A 311 -16.96 -15.40 8.01
C ALA A 311 -18.21 -16.24 8.37
N GLU A 312 -18.36 -17.44 7.81
CA GLU A 312 -19.45 -18.37 8.12
C GLU A 312 -19.43 -18.82 9.60
N GLU A 313 -18.25 -19.12 10.17
CA GLU A 313 -18.11 -19.46 11.58
C GLU A 313 -18.49 -18.29 12.51
N LEU A 314 -18.22 -17.05 12.10
CA LEU A 314 -18.66 -15.86 12.84
C LEU A 314 -20.18 -15.64 12.71
N GLN A 315 -20.76 -15.86 11.53
CA GLN A 315 -22.21 -15.79 11.35
C GLN A 315 -22.94 -16.85 12.19
N ASN A 316 -22.38 -18.05 12.30
CA ASN A 316 -22.87 -19.11 13.18
C ASN A 316 -22.76 -18.77 14.68
N GLN A 317 -21.89 -17.82 15.05
CA GLN A 317 -21.83 -17.25 16.40
C GLN A 317 -22.87 -16.13 16.63
N GLY A 318 -23.63 -15.75 15.60
CA GLY A 318 -24.70 -14.77 15.66
C GLY A 318 -24.33 -13.36 15.18
N PHE A 319 -23.14 -13.18 14.61
CA PHE A 319 -22.80 -11.93 13.91
C PHE A 319 -23.57 -11.83 12.60
N SER A 320 -23.96 -10.62 12.20
CA SER A 320 -24.40 -10.39 10.82
C SER A 320 -23.24 -10.58 9.84
N GLU A 321 -23.55 -10.79 8.56
CA GLU A 321 -22.54 -10.92 7.50
C GLU A 321 -21.56 -9.73 7.48
N ALA A 322 -22.07 -8.50 7.47
CA ALA A 322 -21.24 -7.30 7.51
C ALA A 322 -20.36 -7.23 8.77
N GLU A 323 -20.88 -7.65 9.94
CA GLU A 323 -20.08 -7.73 11.16
C GLU A 323 -19.00 -8.78 11.07
N ALA A 324 -19.28 -9.97 10.52
CA ALA A 324 -18.31 -11.05 10.34
C ALA A 324 -17.13 -10.59 9.48
N TYR A 325 -17.41 -10.00 8.31
CA TYR A 325 -16.36 -9.45 7.45
C TYR A 325 -15.65 -8.27 8.09
N ARG A 326 -16.33 -7.40 8.84
CA ARG A 326 -15.68 -6.33 9.62
C ARG A 326 -14.69 -6.91 10.62
N LYS A 327 -15.03 -7.99 11.33
CA LYS A 327 -14.10 -8.60 12.28
C LYS A 327 -12.82 -9.05 11.60
N ILE A 328 -12.95 -9.64 10.41
CA ILE A 328 -11.83 -10.19 9.64
C ILE A 328 -10.98 -9.08 9.01
N MET A 329 -11.62 -8.14 8.32
CA MET A 329 -10.95 -7.13 7.49
C MET A 329 -10.58 -5.85 8.26
N LYS A 330 -11.19 -5.59 9.42
CA LYS A 330 -10.97 -4.37 10.21
C LYS A 330 -10.54 -4.68 11.65
N ASP A 331 -11.39 -5.34 12.44
CA ASP A 331 -11.15 -5.49 13.88
C ASP A 331 -9.87 -6.27 14.17
N PHE A 332 -9.59 -7.33 13.41
CA PHE A 332 -8.38 -8.14 13.57
C PHE A 332 -7.11 -7.31 13.34
N PHE A 333 -7.05 -6.52 12.28
CA PHE A 333 -5.90 -5.67 12.00
C PHE A 333 -5.77 -4.54 13.02
N TRP A 334 -6.88 -3.93 13.44
CA TRP A 334 -6.90 -2.89 14.48
C TRP A 334 -6.45 -3.39 15.85
N ALA A 335 -6.57 -4.68 16.13
CA ALA A 335 -6.03 -5.30 17.34
C ALA A 335 -4.49 -5.37 17.34
N GLY A 336 -3.82 -4.99 16.24
CA GLY A 336 -2.36 -4.92 16.12
C GLY A 336 -1.64 -6.27 16.18
N PRO A 337 -2.11 -7.32 15.49
CA PRO A 337 -1.43 -8.60 15.49
C PRO A 337 -0.06 -8.48 14.80
N ASN A 338 0.86 -9.32 15.26
CA ASN A 338 2.15 -9.56 14.67
C ASN A 338 2.52 -11.04 14.79
N LEU A 339 3.62 -11.44 14.16
CA LEU A 339 4.04 -12.86 14.14
C LEU A 339 4.17 -13.51 15.53
N ASN A 340 4.35 -12.75 16.61
CA ASN A 340 4.48 -13.30 17.97
C ASN A 340 3.14 -13.46 18.70
N ASN A 341 2.07 -12.76 18.29
CA ASN A 341 0.80 -12.71 19.02
C ASN A 341 -0.44 -12.91 18.13
N TRP A 342 -0.28 -13.21 16.84
CA TRP A 342 -1.41 -13.29 15.91
C TRP A 342 -2.40 -14.39 16.33
N GLU A 343 -1.95 -15.53 16.84
CA GLU A 343 -2.83 -16.62 17.28
C GLU A 343 -3.68 -16.23 18.50
N SER A 344 -3.09 -15.54 19.48
CA SER A 344 -3.84 -15.04 20.64
C SER A 344 -4.82 -13.95 20.22
N THR A 345 -4.39 -13.05 19.33
CA THR A 345 -5.25 -11.99 18.77
C THR A 345 -6.41 -12.59 17.97
N PHE A 346 -6.14 -13.64 17.19
CA PHE A 346 -7.13 -14.40 16.43
C PHE A 346 -8.19 -14.99 17.37
N ALA A 347 -7.74 -15.64 18.45
CA ALA A 347 -8.64 -16.21 19.45
C ALA A 347 -9.49 -15.14 20.17
N GLU A 348 -8.91 -13.99 20.49
CA GLU A 348 -9.61 -12.88 21.14
C GLU A 348 -10.66 -12.23 20.22
N VAL A 349 -10.28 -11.92 18.97
CA VAL A 349 -11.15 -11.23 18.02
C VAL A 349 -12.27 -12.14 17.52
N PHE A 350 -11.96 -13.40 17.20
CA PHE A 350 -12.91 -14.32 16.58
C PHE A 350 -13.58 -15.28 17.56
N SER A 351 -13.22 -15.22 18.85
CA SER A 351 -13.68 -16.18 19.88
C SER A 351 -13.48 -17.65 19.47
N LEU A 352 -12.44 -17.91 18.67
CA LEU A 352 -12.14 -19.19 18.06
C LEU A 352 -10.62 -19.35 17.96
N SER A 353 -10.03 -20.42 18.50
CA SER A 353 -8.60 -20.67 18.34
C SER A 353 -8.26 -21.12 16.92
N VAL A 354 -7.04 -20.86 16.47
CA VAL A 354 -6.52 -21.30 15.17
C VAL A 354 -6.65 -22.83 15.00
N ASP A 355 -6.22 -23.61 16.00
CA ASP A 355 -6.37 -25.07 15.99
C ASP A 355 -7.82 -25.53 15.84
N SER A 356 -8.75 -24.86 16.52
CA SER A 356 -10.18 -25.17 16.42
C SER A 356 -10.72 -24.79 15.04
N PHE A 357 -10.27 -23.66 14.48
CA PHE A 357 -10.65 -23.22 13.15
C PHE A 357 -10.17 -24.21 12.07
N TYR A 358 -8.89 -24.57 12.10
CA TYR A 358 -8.30 -25.60 11.21
C TYR A 358 -8.99 -26.95 11.33
N SER A 359 -9.35 -27.37 12.55
CA SER A 359 -10.11 -28.60 12.76
C SER A 359 -11.53 -28.54 12.18
N LYS A 360 -12.15 -27.35 12.14
CA LYS A 360 -13.49 -27.15 11.55
C LYS A 360 -13.46 -27.20 10.03
N ILE A 361 -12.43 -26.64 9.39
CA ILE A 361 -12.29 -26.59 7.92
C ILE A 361 -12.38 -27.99 7.29
N ALA A 362 -11.85 -29.02 7.95
CA ALA A 362 -11.95 -30.41 7.49
C ALA A 362 -13.39 -30.91 7.29
N ASN A 363 -14.40 -30.28 7.93
CA ASN A 363 -15.81 -30.65 7.85
C ASN A 363 -16.62 -29.85 6.82
N TYR A 364 -16.06 -28.78 6.25
CA TYR A 364 -16.72 -28.01 5.19
C TYR A 364 -16.66 -28.73 3.85
N ASN A 365 -17.65 -28.53 2.99
CA ASN A 365 -17.58 -29.00 1.61
C ASN A 365 -16.42 -28.31 0.88
N LEU A 366 -15.71 -29.04 0.01
CA LEU A 366 -14.65 -28.44 -0.82
C LEU A 366 -15.29 -27.68 -1.99
N SER A 367 -15.96 -26.57 -1.69
CA SER A 367 -16.70 -25.74 -2.64
C SER A 367 -17.00 -24.38 -2.02
N TYR A 368 -16.98 -23.33 -2.84
CA TYR A 368 -17.42 -21.99 -2.47
C TYR A 368 -18.96 -21.90 -2.37
N GLU A 369 -19.68 -22.89 -2.91
CA GLU A 369 -21.14 -22.91 -2.91
C GLU A 369 -21.69 -22.82 -1.48
N GLY A 370 -22.51 -21.80 -1.23
CA GLY A 370 -23.08 -21.51 0.08
C GLY A 370 -22.17 -20.75 1.05
N LEU A 371 -20.95 -20.36 0.63
CA LEU A 371 -20.02 -19.54 1.40
C LEU A 371 -19.81 -18.14 0.82
N LEU A 372 -20.30 -17.88 -0.40
CA LEU A 372 -20.16 -16.57 -1.04
C LEU A 372 -20.92 -15.50 -0.25
N PRO A 373 -20.32 -14.31 -0.05
CA PRO A 373 -21.04 -13.20 0.52
C PRO A 373 -22.22 -12.77 -0.35
N SER A 374 -23.24 -12.20 0.28
CA SER A 374 -24.40 -11.62 -0.38
C SER A 374 -24.00 -10.54 -1.38
N GLU A 375 -24.73 -10.44 -2.51
CA GLU A 375 -24.59 -9.33 -3.47
C GLU A 375 -24.92 -7.95 -2.85
N ASP A 376 -25.62 -7.93 -1.71
CA ASP A 376 -25.94 -6.71 -0.95
C ASP A 376 -24.80 -6.27 0.00
N LEU A 377 -23.78 -7.11 0.21
CA LEU A 377 -22.63 -6.76 1.05
C LEU A 377 -21.73 -5.77 0.30
N THR A 378 -21.52 -4.59 0.90
CA THR A 378 -20.69 -3.54 0.30
C THR A 378 -19.47 -3.24 1.17
N ILE A 379 -18.41 -2.73 0.55
CA ILE A 379 -17.21 -2.29 1.27
C ILE A 379 -17.56 -1.24 2.32
N SER A 380 -18.41 -0.26 1.99
CA SER A 380 -18.85 0.78 2.92
C SER A 380 -19.55 0.21 4.16
N THR A 381 -20.33 -0.87 4.03
CA THR A 381 -21.02 -1.51 5.16
C THR A 381 -20.08 -2.32 6.05
N ILE A 382 -19.03 -2.94 5.48
CA ILE A 382 -18.01 -3.66 6.24
C ILE A 382 -17.20 -2.69 7.10
N PHE A 383 -16.83 -1.54 6.55
CA PHE A 383 -15.93 -0.58 7.21
C PHE A 383 -16.65 0.54 7.96
N ALA A 384 -17.99 0.57 7.95
CA ALA A 384 -18.79 1.53 8.68
C ALA A 384 -18.33 1.67 10.15
N ASN A 385 -18.26 2.92 10.63
CA ASN A 385 -17.93 3.20 12.02
C ASN A 385 -19.13 2.83 12.90
N HIS A 386 -18.95 1.82 13.75
CA HIS A 386 -19.94 1.37 14.73
C HIS A 386 -19.41 1.53 16.15
#